data_AF-A0A3F2Y2D4-F1
#
_entry.id   AF-A0A3F2Y2D4-F1
#
_cell.length_a   1.000
_cell.length_b   1.000
_cell.length_c   1.000
_cell.angle_alpha   90.00
_cell.angle_beta   90.00
_cell.angle_gamma   90.00
#
_symmetry.space_group_name_H-M   'P 1'
#
loop_
_entity.id
_entity.type
_entity.pdbx_description
1 polymer ?
#
loop_
_entity_poly.entity_id
_entity_poly.type
_entity_poly.pdbx_seq_one_letter_code
_entity_poly.pdbx_strand_id
1 'polypeptide(L)'
;MTDDILREKVCKRARKKLEENCHLDVAPGKNYISFRKNDVNYYAPNLIYTAETLNYKHNNGYFPLLVKDALKTKDPRQLYHNEGANAANKHVSFFSNHPLLKISITGKITFEKTIETARKNEQGNTVNECLHILEIDDGSSSTSIKVRVNHIQYAFNQMSYNSNRDTLFRIDGHIAFYYLKQTMDLNREVRADNVTPVCNRSDFQREINWWKTAVDARHKYLQKPWVIRFGPYENELSNSEGKNQDLTVREDIVMLPAETTSHESEKGIPESVISDSILRLQNAFLKFMIKRHKHKTLKMDDICADATMRAEIQGVLDNLSLHPDNIELREIYGLVIKKFSDIRMVKQKSTTEVSILKFSRLFCYIKNMMKFLTTSQEVEVYKLIKKFSYSNMNRHTYKDIQKYLKQIIHFSIDLRKLAKELTEKFNIKSVPLELINTMIEESIGGDYITKGGIRVREFQGTSNFKIVLKWISLPGEPIWKYVPKLYLD
;
A
#
# COMPACT_ATOMS: atom_id res chain seq x y z
N MET A 1 42.55 4.80 40.22
CA MET A 1 42.63 6.08 39.47
C MET A 1 41.88 6.07 38.12
N THR A 2 41.18 4.99 37.77
CA THR A 2 40.53 4.79 36.45
C THR A 2 39.02 4.96 36.44
N ASP A 3 38.33 4.73 37.57
CA ASP A 3 36.86 4.85 37.65
C ASP A 3 36.36 6.30 37.76
N ASP A 4 37.11 7.19 38.41
CA ASP A 4 36.71 8.59 38.55
C ASP A 4 36.74 9.35 37.21
N ILE A 5 37.72 9.03 36.35
CA ILE A 5 37.82 9.58 34.99
C ILE A 5 36.66 9.08 34.12
N LEU A 6 36.25 7.81 34.29
CA LEU A 6 35.12 7.25 33.56
C LEU A 6 33.80 7.88 34.01
N ARG A 7 33.60 8.04 35.33
CA ARG A 7 32.46 8.75 35.92
C ARG A 7 32.39 10.19 35.47
N GLU A 8 33.51 10.91 35.47
CA GLU A 8 33.56 12.30 35.05
C GLU A 8 33.22 12.46 33.56
N LYS A 9 33.69 11.53 32.70
CA LYS A 9 33.33 11.51 31.27
C LYS A 9 31.84 11.20 31.04
N VAL A 10 31.26 10.29 31.83
CA VAL A 10 29.81 9.98 31.77
C VAL A 10 28.98 11.17 32.24
N CYS A 11 29.36 11.81 33.35
CA CYS A 11 28.69 12.99 33.89
C CYS A 11 28.82 14.21 32.95
N LYS A 12 29.98 14.43 32.32
CA LYS A 12 30.16 15.49 31.29
C LYS A 12 29.31 15.23 30.05
N ARG A 13 29.20 13.97 29.58
CA ARG A 13 28.29 13.60 28.47
C ARG A 13 26.82 13.76 28.85
N ALA A 14 26.45 13.40 30.08
CA ALA A 14 25.10 13.57 30.58
C ALA A 14 24.74 15.06 30.73
N ARG A 15 25.62 15.90 31.28
CA ARG A 15 25.46 17.36 31.35
C ARG A 15 25.35 18.00 29.97
N LYS A 16 26.24 17.64 29.03
CA LYS A 16 26.16 18.15 27.66
C LYS A 16 24.84 17.76 26.97
N LYS A 17 24.35 16.52 27.17
CA LYS A 17 23.02 16.10 26.71
C LYS A 17 21.87 16.83 27.41
N LEU A 18 22.03 17.17 28.69
CA LEU A 18 21.05 17.93 29.47
C LEU A 18 20.97 19.38 28.97
N GLU A 19 22.11 20.03 28.76
CA GLU A 19 22.24 21.37 28.20
C GLU A 19 21.71 21.43 26.75
N GLU A 20 21.98 20.41 25.92
CA GLU A 20 21.37 20.24 24.59
C GLU A 20 19.84 20.01 24.61
N ASN A 21 19.27 19.71 25.79
CA ASN A 21 17.84 19.52 26.03
C ASN A 21 17.19 20.70 26.78
N CYS A 22 17.94 21.69 27.26
CA CYS A 22 17.42 22.88 27.94
C CYS A 22 16.63 23.86 27.02
N HIS A 23 16.51 23.54 25.73
CA HIS A 23 15.64 24.26 24.77
C HIS A 23 14.37 23.48 24.40
N LEU A 24 13.99 22.45 25.16
CA LEU A 24 12.69 21.79 25.00
C LEU A 24 11.58 22.65 25.61
N ASP A 25 10.90 23.42 24.76
CA ASP A 25 9.61 24.02 25.08
C ASP A 25 8.53 22.93 24.93
N VAL A 26 8.10 22.36 26.05
CA VAL A 26 6.84 21.60 26.10
C VAL A 26 5.76 22.66 25.91
N ALA A 27 5.01 22.62 24.81
CA ALA A 27 4.09 23.70 24.42
C ALA A 27 2.69 23.52 25.06
N PRO A 28 2.42 24.01 26.30
CA PRO A 28 1.11 23.88 26.92
C PRO A 28 0.05 24.58 26.06
N GLY A 29 -1.09 23.90 25.84
CA GLY A 29 -2.22 24.45 25.08
C GLY A 29 -2.28 24.07 23.60
N LYS A 30 -1.25 23.39 23.04
CA LYS A 30 -1.28 22.86 21.67
C LYS A 30 -1.05 21.35 21.67
N ASN A 31 -2.10 20.57 21.95
CA ASN A 31 -2.05 19.10 22.07
C ASN A 31 -1.47 18.37 20.84
N TYR A 32 -1.39 19.04 19.68
CA TYR A 32 -0.80 18.49 18.46
C TYR A 32 0.72 18.65 18.38
N ILE A 33 1.34 19.49 19.22
CA ILE A 33 2.81 19.66 19.32
C ILE A 33 3.26 18.91 20.58
N SER A 34 4.12 17.91 20.41
CA SER A 34 4.71 17.19 21.53
C SER A 34 5.78 18.04 22.22
N PHE A 35 6.68 18.64 21.45
CA PHE A 35 7.69 19.58 21.94
C PHE A 35 8.26 20.46 20.83
N ARG A 36 8.98 21.51 21.19
CA ARG A 36 9.79 22.30 20.25
C ARG A 36 11.28 22.15 20.54
N LYS A 37 12.09 22.19 19.49
CA LYS A 37 13.56 22.21 19.61
C LYS A 37 14.14 23.03 18.47
N ASN A 38 14.93 24.05 18.78
CA ASN A 38 15.56 24.96 17.79
C ASN A 38 14.53 25.55 16.80
N ASP A 39 13.43 26.11 17.32
CA ASP A 39 12.31 26.66 16.53
C ASP A 39 11.60 25.67 15.60
N VAL A 40 11.86 24.37 15.77
CA VAL A 40 11.19 23.29 15.05
C VAL A 40 10.17 22.62 15.95
N ASN A 41 8.92 22.57 15.48
CA ASN A 41 7.84 21.83 16.15
C ASN A 41 7.95 20.33 15.85
N TYR A 42 7.96 19.51 16.89
CA TYR A 42 7.83 18.07 16.82
C TYR A 42 6.41 17.69 17.18
N TYR A 43 5.67 17.16 16.20
CA TYR A 43 4.24 16.90 16.33
C TYR A 43 3.97 15.58 17.06
N ALA A 44 2.79 15.49 17.67
CA ALA A 44 2.35 14.28 18.35
C ALA A 44 2.42 13.06 17.41
N PRO A 45 2.88 11.87 17.87
CA PRO A 45 3.09 10.71 16.99
C PRO A 45 1.86 10.25 16.22
N ASN A 46 0.67 10.48 16.76
CA ASN A 46 -0.59 10.19 16.09
C ASN A 46 -0.82 11.06 14.85
N LEU A 47 -0.10 12.17 14.64
CA LEU A 47 -0.22 13.05 13.47
C LEU A 47 0.81 12.78 12.37
N ILE A 48 1.78 11.89 12.62
CA ILE A 48 2.85 11.53 11.67
C ILE A 48 2.33 11.15 10.29
N TYR A 49 1.16 10.50 10.22
CA TYR A 49 0.55 10.05 8.97
C TYR A 49 0.18 11.18 8.00
N THR A 50 0.12 12.42 8.48
CA THR A 50 -0.23 13.60 7.66
C THR A 50 0.95 14.18 6.90
N ALA A 51 2.18 13.76 7.20
CA ALA A 51 3.38 14.24 6.52
C ALA A 51 3.46 13.74 5.07
N GLU A 52 3.73 14.65 4.13
CA GLU A 52 3.90 14.32 2.71
C GLU A 52 5.12 13.42 2.47
N THR A 53 6.17 13.56 3.30
CA THR A 53 7.40 12.75 3.23
C THR A 53 7.16 11.29 3.62
N LEU A 54 6.15 11.02 4.45
CA LEU A 54 5.77 9.65 4.83
C LEU A 54 5.02 8.95 3.69
N ASN A 55 4.15 9.68 2.99
CA ASN A 55 3.30 9.19 1.90
C ASN A 55 3.77 9.76 0.55
N TYR A 56 5.08 9.70 0.30
CA TYR A 56 5.68 10.29 -0.89
C TYR A 56 5.07 9.70 -2.17
N LYS A 57 4.37 10.51 -2.97
CA LYS A 57 3.58 10.01 -4.11
C LYS A 57 4.41 9.63 -5.35
N HIS A 58 5.68 10.04 -5.40
CA HIS A 58 6.56 9.75 -6.53
C HIS A 58 7.43 8.52 -6.28
N ASN A 59 8.09 8.00 -7.32
CA ASN A 59 9.04 6.89 -7.23
C ASN A 59 8.50 5.66 -6.45
N ASN A 60 7.28 5.21 -6.77
CA ASN A 60 6.62 4.07 -6.13
C ASN A 60 6.51 4.15 -4.59
N GLY A 61 6.52 5.35 -4.01
CA GLY A 61 6.44 5.51 -2.56
C GLY A 61 7.79 5.66 -1.85
N TYR A 62 8.92 5.63 -2.57
CA TYR A 62 10.25 5.73 -1.97
C TYR A 62 10.83 7.13 -2.10
N PHE A 63 11.01 7.80 -0.97
CA PHE A 63 11.56 9.15 -0.90
C PHE A 63 13.05 9.15 -1.28
N PRO A 64 13.48 9.88 -2.32
CA PRO A 64 14.88 9.90 -2.73
C PRO A 64 15.72 10.66 -1.70
N LEU A 65 16.79 10.05 -1.24
CA LEU A 65 17.64 10.58 -0.17
C LEU A 65 19.12 10.45 -0.56
N LEU A 66 19.92 11.43 -0.13
CA LEU A 66 21.39 11.30 -0.14
C LEU A 66 21.85 10.49 1.06
N VAL A 67 22.97 9.77 0.94
CA VAL A 67 23.55 8.96 2.03
C VAL A 67 23.85 9.84 3.25
N LYS A 68 24.39 11.04 3.05
CA LYS A 68 24.63 12.03 4.13
C LYS A 68 23.37 12.34 4.93
N ASP A 69 22.23 12.43 4.26
CA ASP A 69 20.96 12.76 4.91
C ASP A 69 20.36 11.53 5.58
N ALA A 70 20.50 10.33 5.00
CA ALA A 70 20.14 9.06 5.61
C ALA A 70 20.85 8.84 6.96
N LEU A 71 22.16 9.14 7.01
CA LEU A 71 22.98 9.01 8.21
C LEU A 71 22.60 10.00 9.32
N LYS A 72 21.96 11.13 8.97
CA LYS A 72 21.48 12.13 9.93
C LYS A 72 20.10 11.80 10.51
N THR A 73 19.44 10.76 10.02
CA THR A 73 18.14 10.38 10.55
C THR A 73 18.22 9.89 12.00
N LYS A 74 17.10 10.06 12.70
CA LYS A 74 16.91 9.73 14.10
C LYS A 74 15.80 8.70 14.26
N ASP A 75 15.97 7.85 15.25
CA ASP A 75 14.96 6.89 15.67
C ASP A 75 13.83 7.65 16.39
N PRO A 76 12.54 7.39 16.09
CA PRO A 76 11.43 8.01 16.80
C PRO A 76 11.52 7.84 18.33
N ARG A 77 12.11 6.74 18.82
CA ARG A 77 12.32 6.49 20.26
C ARG A 77 13.34 7.45 20.89
N GLN A 78 14.26 8.01 20.10
CA GLN A 78 15.18 9.05 20.57
C GLN A 78 14.51 10.43 20.66
N LEU A 79 13.41 10.63 19.94
CA LEU A 79 12.68 11.90 19.89
C LEU A 79 11.49 11.92 20.86
N TYR A 80 10.70 10.84 20.87
CA TYR A 80 9.42 10.74 21.58
C TYR A 80 9.44 9.66 22.68
N HIS A 81 10.61 9.14 23.05
CA HIS A 81 10.75 8.07 24.05
C HIS A 81 9.80 6.89 23.76
N ASN A 82 8.94 6.53 24.73
CA ASN A 82 8.00 5.42 24.62
C ASN A 82 6.90 5.68 23.59
N GLU A 83 6.47 6.93 23.40
CA GLU A 83 5.43 7.28 22.42
C GLU A 83 5.92 7.06 20.98
N GLY A 84 7.24 7.16 20.77
CA GLY A 84 7.88 6.86 19.50
C GLY A 84 7.93 5.37 19.14
N ALA A 85 7.65 4.46 20.08
CA ALA A 85 7.82 3.02 19.87
C ALA A 85 6.95 2.48 18.72
N ASN A 86 5.70 2.93 18.61
CA ASN A 86 4.80 2.49 17.54
C ASN A 86 5.30 2.93 16.16
N ALA A 87 5.77 4.17 16.03
CA ALA A 87 6.35 4.68 14.79
C ALA A 87 7.63 3.92 14.42
N ALA A 88 8.51 3.65 15.40
CA ALA A 88 9.73 2.89 15.19
C ALA A 88 9.45 1.43 14.76
N ASN A 89 8.46 0.78 15.37
CA ASN A 89 8.03 -0.58 14.99
C ASN A 89 7.44 -0.64 13.57
N LYS A 90 6.91 0.48 13.08
CA LYS A 90 6.45 0.65 11.70
C LYS A 90 7.56 1.13 10.76
N HIS A 91 8.83 1.07 11.18
CA HIS A 91 9.99 1.47 10.39
C HIS A 91 10.02 2.96 9.98
N VAL A 92 9.36 3.83 10.76
CA VAL A 92 9.46 5.27 10.56
C VAL A 92 10.78 5.76 11.14
N SER A 93 11.48 6.60 10.38
CA SER A 93 12.66 7.35 10.80
C SER A 93 12.40 8.85 10.66
N PHE A 94 13.17 9.69 11.34
CA PHE A 94 13.01 11.15 11.25
C PHE A 94 14.24 11.83 10.69
N PHE A 95 14.05 12.65 9.66
CA PHE A 95 15.04 13.65 9.24
C PHE A 95 14.57 15.03 9.72
N SER A 96 15.31 15.64 10.66
CA SER A 96 14.80 16.81 11.40
C SER A 96 13.47 16.48 12.10
N ASN A 97 12.36 17.14 11.75
CA ASN A 97 11.00 16.79 12.18
C ASN A 97 10.16 16.09 11.10
N HIS A 98 10.73 15.76 9.94
CA HIS A 98 10.04 15.05 8.86
C HIS A 98 10.08 13.54 9.06
N PRO A 99 8.93 12.86 9.15
CA PRO A 99 8.90 11.41 9.21
C PRO A 99 9.10 10.80 7.81
N LEU A 100 9.90 9.74 7.74
CA LEU A 100 10.27 8.99 6.54
C LEU A 100 9.99 7.51 6.78
N LEU A 101 9.17 6.90 5.92
CA LEU A 101 8.85 5.47 5.99
C LEU A 101 9.69 4.66 5.02
N LYS A 102 9.75 5.10 3.77
CA LYS A 102 10.42 4.43 2.67
C LYS A 102 11.37 5.40 1.98
N ILE A 103 12.60 4.95 1.76
CA ILE A 103 13.64 5.75 1.13
C ILE A 103 14.22 5.01 -0.07
N SER A 104 14.70 5.79 -1.03
CA SER A 104 15.51 5.30 -2.13
C SER A 104 16.86 6.01 -2.06
N ILE A 105 17.95 5.26 -2.13
CA ILE A 105 19.32 5.77 -2.24
C ILE A 105 19.97 5.16 -3.48
N THR A 106 20.87 5.89 -4.12
CA THR A 106 21.68 5.36 -5.23
C THR A 106 23.13 5.67 -4.95
N GLY A 107 24.00 4.66 -5.09
CA GLY A 107 25.43 4.81 -4.86
C GLY A 107 26.20 3.55 -5.29
N LYS A 108 27.52 3.65 -5.26
CA LYS A 108 28.45 2.56 -5.59
C LYS A 108 28.65 1.66 -4.38
N ILE A 109 28.78 0.36 -4.63
CA ILE A 109 29.14 -0.60 -3.58
C ILE A 109 30.63 -0.47 -3.29
N THR A 110 30.98 -0.04 -2.08
CA THR A 110 32.37 0.06 -1.61
C THR A 110 32.83 -1.17 -0.84
N PHE A 111 31.89 -1.88 -0.22
CA PHE A 111 32.13 -3.09 0.56
C PHE A 111 30.96 -4.07 0.42
N GLU A 112 31.28 -5.36 0.45
CA GLU A 112 30.32 -6.46 0.37
C GLU A 112 30.74 -7.58 1.31
N LYS A 113 29.78 -8.13 2.07
CA LYS A 113 29.97 -9.28 2.94
C LYS A 113 28.71 -10.12 3.02
N THR A 114 28.86 -11.41 2.75
CA THR A 114 27.82 -12.41 2.99
C THR A 114 27.86 -12.88 4.44
N ILE A 115 26.70 -12.97 5.07
CA ILE A 115 26.52 -13.48 6.42
C ILE A 115 25.43 -14.55 6.37
N GLU A 116 25.78 -15.75 6.82
CA GLU A 116 24.81 -16.82 7.06
C GLU A 116 24.48 -16.83 8.55
N THR A 117 23.19 -16.71 8.87
CA THR A 117 22.71 -16.74 10.26
C THR A 117 21.65 -17.81 10.41
N ALA A 118 21.75 -18.59 11.48
CA ALA A 118 20.69 -19.48 11.89
C ALA A 118 19.79 -18.72 12.88
N ARG A 119 18.49 -18.61 12.58
CA ARG A 119 17.50 -18.02 13.50
C ARG A 119 16.36 -18.99 13.77
N LYS A 120 15.78 -18.95 14.97
CA LYS A 120 14.51 -19.66 15.21
C LYS A 120 13.35 -18.83 14.65
N ASN A 121 12.46 -19.47 13.89
CA ASN A 121 11.20 -18.85 13.47
C ASN A 121 10.18 -18.85 14.62
N GLU A 122 9.00 -18.30 14.38
CA GLU A 122 7.91 -18.23 15.37
C GLU A 122 7.45 -19.61 15.87
N GLN A 123 7.69 -20.65 15.07
CA GLN A 123 7.38 -22.05 15.39
C GLN A 123 8.53 -22.75 16.14
N GLY A 124 9.63 -22.04 16.44
CA GLY A 124 10.80 -22.57 17.13
C GLY A 124 11.79 -23.34 16.24
N ASN A 125 11.50 -23.47 14.94
CA ASN A 125 12.37 -24.17 13.99
C ASN A 125 13.54 -23.29 13.58
N THR A 126 14.74 -23.87 13.50
CA THR A 126 15.93 -23.20 12.97
C THR A 126 15.79 -23.01 11.47
N VAL A 127 15.81 -21.75 11.03
CA VAL A 127 15.83 -21.33 9.64
C VAL A 127 17.17 -20.66 9.37
N ASN A 128 17.86 -21.14 8.35
CA ASN A 128 19.08 -20.51 7.86
C ASN A 128 18.71 -19.32 6.96
N GLU A 129 19.17 -18.13 7.34
CA GLU A 129 19.06 -16.92 6.55
C GLU A 129 20.43 -16.52 6.01
N CYS A 130 20.51 -16.42 4.68
CA CYS A 130 21.64 -15.82 4.00
C CYS A 130 21.33 -14.33 3.76
N LEU A 131 22.17 -13.45 4.29
CA LEU A 131 22.05 -12.01 4.20
C LEU A 131 23.32 -11.43 3.58
N HIS A 132 23.15 -10.40 2.76
CA HIS A 132 24.25 -9.65 2.19
C HIS A 132 24.31 -8.27 2.82
N ILE A 133 25.47 -7.91 3.36
CA ILE A 133 25.76 -6.59 3.90
C ILE A 133 26.60 -5.84 2.89
N LEU A 134 26.05 -4.75 2.37
CA LEU A 134 26.71 -3.85 1.43
C LEU A 134 27.04 -2.53 2.15
N GLU A 135 28.08 -1.84 1.71
CA GLU A 135 28.25 -0.42 2.02
C GLU A 135 28.11 0.38 0.73
N ILE A 136 27.22 1.38 0.77
CA ILE A 136 26.86 2.21 -0.37
C ILE A 136 27.39 3.62 -0.16
N ASP A 137 28.10 4.12 -1.16
CA ASP A 137 28.62 5.48 -1.21
C ASP A 137 28.05 6.23 -2.43
N ASP A 138 27.46 7.38 -2.18
CA ASP A 138 26.94 8.29 -3.22
C ASP A 138 27.76 9.58 -3.33
N GLY A 139 28.91 9.66 -2.66
CA GLY A 139 29.81 10.83 -2.63
C GLY A 139 29.34 11.99 -1.75
N SER A 140 28.16 11.90 -1.13
CA SER A 140 27.61 13.01 -0.33
C SER A 140 28.18 13.09 1.10
N SER A 141 28.78 12.01 1.58
CA SER A 141 29.28 11.83 2.95
C SER A 141 30.71 11.29 2.94
N SER A 142 31.47 11.54 4.00
CA SER A 142 32.76 10.87 4.21
C SER A 142 32.63 9.41 4.64
N THR A 143 31.40 8.96 4.91
CA THR A 143 31.08 7.62 5.36
C THR A 143 29.97 7.01 4.51
N SER A 144 30.17 5.76 4.10
CA SER A 144 29.16 4.94 3.44
C SER A 144 28.05 4.52 4.40
N ILE A 145 26.86 4.23 3.87
CA ILE A 145 25.77 3.64 4.65
C ILE A 145 25.72 2.13 4.45
N LYS A 146 25.50 1.39 5.55
CA LYS A 146 25.30 -0.05 5.50
C LYS A 146 23.92 -0.37 4.96
N VAL A 147 23.86 -1.35 4.07
CA VAL A 147 22.64 -1.86 3.46
C VAL A 147 22.56 -3.35 3.69
N ARG A 148 21.42 -3.81 4.20
CA ARG A 148 21.14 -5.23 4.42
C ARG A 148 20.16 -5.71 3.36
N VAL A 149 20.56 -6.75 2.63
CA VAL A 149 19.81 -7.31 1.51
C VAL A 149 19.56 -8.80 1.76
N ASN A 150 18.33 -9.27 1.53
CA ASN A 150 18.03 -10.70 1.60
C ASN A 150 18.64 -11.42 0.38
N HIS A 151 19.17 -12.63 0.57
CA HIS A 151 19.73 -13.44 -0.52
C HIS A 151 18.80 -13.58 -1.73
N ILE A 152 17.48 -13.73 -1.53
CA ILE A 152 16.51 -13.81 -2.63
C ILE A 152 16.54 -12.54 -3.49
N GLN A 153 16.56 -11.36 -2.87
CA GLN A 153 16.60 -10.07 -3.59
C GLN A 153 17.93 -9.88 -4.30
N TYR A 154 19.02 -10.26 -3.64
CA TYR A 154 20.38 -10.17 -4.19
C TYR A 154 20.50 -11.05 -5.45
N ALA A 155 20.07 -12.31 -5.36
CA ALA A 155 20.10 -13.26 -6.48
C ALA A 155 19.14 -12.88 -7.61
N PHE A 156 17.93 -12.42 -7.29
CA PHE A 156 16.92 -12.03 -8.29
C PHE A 156 17.40 -10.88 -9.18
N ASN A 157 18.25 -9.99 -8.65
CA ASN A 157 18.80 -8.86 -9.39
C ASN A 157 20.14 -9.16 -10.06
N GLN A 158 20.50 -10.45 -10.19
CA GLN A 158 21.69 -10.93 -10.89
C GLN A 158 23.01 -10.32 -10.37
N MET A 159 23.04 -9.93 -9.09
CA MET A 159 24.27 -9.51 -8.43
C MET A 159 25.19 -10.72 -8.33
N SER A 160 26.45 -10.58 -8.74
CA SER A 160 27.42 -11.67 -8.64
C SER A 160 28.27 -11.53 -7.39
N TYR A 161 28.51 -12.65 -6.71
CA TYR A 161 29.23 -12.66 -5.44
C TYR A 161 30.61 -12.00 -5.57
N ASN A 162 30.88 -11.02 -4.71
CA ASN A 162 32.17 -10.32 -4.62
C ASN A 162 32.61 -9.57 -5.89
N SER A 163 31.75 -9.44 -6.92
CA SER A 163 32.08 -8.76 -8.17
C SER A 163 31.35 -7.42 -8.36
N ASN A 164 30.45 -7.05 -7.44
CA ASN A 164 29.66 -5.82 -7.54
C ASN A 164 30.39 -4.58 -7.02
N ARG A 165 31.69 -4.67 -6.74
CA ARG A 165 32.44 -3.50 -6.28
C ARG A 165 32.49 -2.43 -7.37
N ASP A 166 32.28 -1.18 -6.95
CA ASP A 166 32.26 0.03 -7.79
C ASP A 166 31.14 0.08 -8.83
N THR A 167 30.16 -0.82 -8.79
CA THR A 167 28.96 -0.73 -9.63
C THR A 167 27.86 0.05 -8.92
N LEU A 168 27.11 0.82 -9.72
CA LEU A 168 26.09 1.74 -9.22
C LEU A 168 24.77 1.01 -9.03
N PHE A 169 24.25 1.04 -7.80
CA PHE A 169 22.98 0.43 -7.45
C PHE A 169 22.01 1.45 -6.87
N ARG A 170 20.73 1.25 -7.19
CA ARG A 170 19.61 1.89 -6.50
C ARG A 170 19.07 0.90 -5.48
N ILE A 171 18.98 1.36 -4.23
CA ILE A 171 18.49 0.62 -3.08
C ILE A 171 17.20 1.30 -2.63
N ASP A 172 16.10 0.55 -2.70
CA ASP A 172 14.79 0.98 -2.18
C ASP A 172 14.52 0.20 -0.90
N GLY A 173 14.17 0.88 0.19
CA GLY A 173 13.97 0.23 1.48
C GLY A 173 13.55 1.18 2.60
N HIS A 174 13.88 0.82 3.84
CA HIS A 174 13.62 1.65 5.01
C HIS A 174 14.86 1.72 5.91
N ILE A 175 14.98 2.80 6.69
CA ILE A 175 16.07 2.95 7.65
C ILE A 175 15.74 2.15 8.91
N ALA A 176 16.69 1.30 9.33
CA ALA A 176 16.65 0.62 10.60
C ALA A 176 17.81 1.09 11.48
N PHE A 177 17.58 1.07 12.79
CA PHE A 177 18.54 1.48 13.79
C PHE A 177 19.01 0.27 14.60
N TYR A 178 20.31 0.20 14.86
CA TYR A 178 20.89 -0.85 15.68
C TYR A 178 22.03 -0.31 16.55
N TYR A 179 22.21 -0.91 17.72
CA TYR A 179 23.27 -0.54 18.64
C TYR A 179 24.50 -1.41 18.38
N LEU A 180 25.66 -0.76 18.26
CA LEU A 180 26.93 -1.47 18.32
C LEU A 180 27.24 -1.76 19.80
N LYS A 181 27.38 -3.05 20.15
CA LYS A 181 27.66 -3.49 21.53
C LYS A 181 28.89 -2.81 22.14
N GLN A 182 29.87 -2.46 21.32
CA GLN A 182 31.17 -1.93 21.76
C GLN A 182 31.13 -0.44 22.08
N THR A 183 30.41 0.36 21.28
CA THR A 183 30.42 1.83 21.44
C THR A 183 29.14 2.39 22.03
N MET A 184 28.08 1.57 22.11
CA MET A 184 26.71 2.00 22.42
C MET A 184 26.18 3.07 21.44
N ASP A 185 26.86 3.29 20.31
CA ASP A 185 26.40 4.25 19.32
C ASP A 185 25.27 3.64 18.50
N LEU A 186 24.21 4.44 18.33
CA LEU A 186 23.12 4.10 17.45
C LEU A 186 23.60 4.28 16.01
N ASN A 187 23.71 3.16 15.31
CA ASN A 187 24.04 3.12 13.91
C ASN A 187 22.78 2.95 13.06
N ARG A 188 22.91 3.33 11.79
CA ARG A 188 21.84 3.27 10.79
C ARG A 188 22.23 2.28 9.72
N GLU A 189 21.27 1.49 9.29
CA GLU A 189 21.35 0.69 8.08
C GLU A 189 20.09 0.90 7.25
N VAL A 190 20.19 0.67 5.94
CA VAL A 190 19.01 0.52 5.08
C VAL A 190 18.69 -0.96 4.98
N ARG A 191 17.46 -1.35 5.30
CA ARG A 191 16.95 -2.69 5.00
C ARG A 191 16.26 -2.63 3.65
N ALA A 192 16.86 -3.29 2.67
CA ALA A 192 16.42 -3.20 1.28
C ALA A 192 15.14 -4.02 1.05
N ASP A 193 14.14 -3.37 0.46
CA ASP A 193 13.00 -4.02 -0.18
C ASP A 193 13.35 -4.45 -1.61
N ASN A 194 14.24 -3.69 -2.27
CA ASN A 194 14.69 -3.93 -3.63
C ASN A 194 16.09 -3.35 -3.86
N VAL A 195 16.88 -4.02 -4.71
CA VAL A 195 18.25 -3.62 -5.07
C VAL A 195 18.39 -3.76 -6.57
N THR A 196 18.46 -2.66 -7.30
CA THR A 196 18.49 -2.69 -8.77
C THR A 196 19.81 -2.12 -9.30
N PRO A 197 20.53 -2.85 -10.17
CA PRO A 197 21.68 -2.29 -10.87
C PRO A 197 21.18 -1.14 -11.75
N VAL A 198 21.81 0.04 -11.60
CA VAL A 198 21.41 1.24 -12.34
C VAL A 198 22.18 1.32 -13.67
N CYS A 199 23.47 0.98 -13.64
CA CYS A 199 24.35 0.96 -14.80
C CYS A 199 25.71 0.30 -14.52
N ASN A 200 26.49 0.14 -15.60
CA ASN A 200 27.89 -0.26 -15.55
C ASN A 200 28.78 0.92 -15.08
N ARG A 201 30.04 0.64 -14.74
CA ARG A 201 31.02 1.57 -14.13
C ARG A 201 31.21 2.92 -14.86
N SER A 202 30.82 3.04 -16.12
CA SER A 202 31.07 4.21 -16.98
C SER A 202 29.92 5.21 -17.12
N ASP A 203 28.71 4.93 -16.62
CA ASP A 203 27.54 5.79 -16.82
C ASP A 203 27.33 6.80 -15.68
N PHE A 204 28.22 7.79 -15.62
CA PHE A 204 28.18 8.87 -14.63
C PHE A 204 26.93 9.76 -14.75
N GLN A 205 26.33 9.85 -15.94
CA GLN A 205 25.14 10.69 -16.15
C GLN A 205 23.96 10.26 -15.28
N ARG A 206 23.81 8.95 -15.01
CA ARG A 206 22.77 8.45 -14.10
C ARG A 206 23.00 8.85 -12.65
N GLU A 207 24.26 8.90 -12.22
CA GLU A 207 24.65 9.35 -10.89
C GLU A 207 24.29 10.85 -10.71
N ILE A 208 24.61 11.68 -11.71
CA ILE A 208 24.21 13.10 -11.73
C ILE A 208 22.68 13.26 -11.67
N ASN A 209 21.95 12.50 -12.51
CA ASN A 209 20.48 12.58 -12.55
C ASN A 209 19.85 12.19 -11.21
N TRP A 210 20.45 11.21 -10.52
CA TRP A 210 20.05 10.82 -9.18
C TRP A 210 20.30 11.95 -8.18
N TRP A 211 21.51 12.52 -8.15
CA TRP A 211 21.82 13.63 -7.24
C TRP A 211 20.87 14.80 -7.44
N LYS A 212 20.59 15.18 -8.69
CA LYS A 212 19.59 16.21 -9.00
C LYS A 212 18.23 15.87 -8.39
N THR A 213 17.76 14.64 -8.58
CA THR A 213 16.48 14.16 -8.03
C THR A 213 16.44 14.24 -6.50
N ALA A 214 17.49 13.78 -5.83
CA ALA A 214 17.59 13.78 -4.37
C ALA A 214 17.70 15.20 -3.80
N VAL A 215 18.46 16.08 -4.47
CA VAL A 215 18.61 17.50 -4.11
C VAL A 215 17.29 18.25 -4.32
N ASP A 216 16.61 18.05 -5.44
CA ASP A 216 15.31 18.68 -5.72
C ASP A 216 14.26 18.25 -4.68
N ALA A 217 14.21 16.96 -4.33
CA ALA A 217 13.33 16.46 -3.28
C ALA A 217 13.69 17.05 -1.90
N ARG A 218 14.99 17.15 -1.58
CA ARG A 218 15.43 17.79 -0.34
C ARG A 218 15.02 19.26 -0.28
N HIS A 219 15.22 20.02 -1.35
CA HIS A 219 14.81 21.43 -1.41
C HIS A 219 13.30 21.59 -1.23
N LYS A 220 12.52 20.75 -1.92
CA LYS A 220 11.07 20.82 -1.88
C LYS A 220 10.49 20.43 -0.51
N TYR A 221 11.00 19.36 0.09
CA TYR A 221 10.36 18.74 1.25
C TYR A 221 11.14 18.92 2.56
N LEU A 222 12.46 18.79 2.55
CA LEU A 222 13.25 18.66 3.78
C LEU A 222 14.00 19.93 4.19
N GLN A 223 14.12 20.93 3.31
CA GLN A 223 14.86 22.16 3.59
C GLN A 223 14.18 23.02 4.65
N LYS A 224 12.85 23.11 4.60
CA LYS A 224 12.04 23.79 5.62
C LYS A 224 11.52 22.76 6.62
N PRO A 225 11.41 23.08 7.92
CA PRO A 225 10.75 22.22 8.88
C PRO A 225 9.33 21.88 8.44
N TRP A 226 8.89 20.65 8.73
CA TRP A 226 7.51 20.27 8.51
C TRP A 226 6.60 21.14 9.37
N VAL A 227 5.53 21.67 8.79
CA VAL A 227 4.50 22.42 9.51
C VAL A 227 3.13 21.84 9.20
N ILE A 228 2.42 21.34 10.22
CA ILE A 228 1.03 20.94 10.09
C ILE A 228 0.18 22.21 9.98
N ARG A 229 -0.57 22.33 8.89
CA ARG A 229 -1.59 23.37 8.71
C ARG A 229 -2.94 22.71 8.94
N PHE A 230 -3.61 23.06 10.03
CA PHE A 230 -5.04 22.80 10.16
C PHE A 230 -5.77 23.73 9.18
N GLY A 231 -6.87 23.26 8.59
CA GLY A 231 -7.66 24.06 7.66
C GLY A 231 -8.13 25.39 8.28
N PRO A 232 -8.78 26.27 7.50
CA PRO A 232 -9.08 27.66 7.88
C PRO A 232 -9.85 27.84 9.21
N TYR A 233 -10.44 26.79 9.78
CA TYR A 233 -11.22 26.84 11.02
C TYR A 233 -10.44 27.20 12.30
N GLU A 234 -9.10 27.07 12.37
CA GLU A 234 -8.35 27.49 13.59
C GLU A 234 -7.89 28.96 13.56
N ASN A 235 -7.87 29.60 12.38
CA ASN A 235 -7.48 31.02 12.27
C ASN A 235 -8.63 31.99 12.57
N GLU A 236 -9.87 31.51 12.63
CA GLU A 236 -11.04 32.34 12.98
C GLU A 236 -11.28 32.37 14.51
N LEU A 237 -10.93 31.31 15.24
CA LEU A 237 -11.06 31.28 16.72
C LEU A 237 -9.99 32.11 17.44
N SER A 238 -8.90 32.46 16.77
CA SER A 238 -7.88 33.37 17.30
C SER A 238 -8.04 34.82 16.84
N ASN A 239 -8.99 35.11 15.94
CA ASN A 239 -9.23 36.44 15.37
C ASN A 239 -10.70 36.92 15.49
N SER A 240 -11.57 36.23 16.25
CA SER A 240 -13.00 36.57 16.39
C SER A 240 -13.36 37.28 17.69
N GLU A 241 -12.41 37.96 18.33
CA GLU A 241 -12.75 39.15 19.14
C GLU A 241 -12.76 40.38 18.23
N GLY A 242 -13.93 40.65 17.65
CA GLY A 242 -14.20 41.93 16.99
C GLY A 242 -14.30 41.85 15.48
N LYS A 243 -15.47 41.46 14.98
CA LYS A 243 -16.32 42.32 14.12
C LYS A 243 -17.56 41.55 13.66
N ASN A 244 -18.71 42.10 14.02
CA ASN A 244 -19.98 41.85 13.37
C ASN A 244 -19.84 42.19 11.88
N GLN A 245 -20.18 41.25 11.00
CA GLN A 245 -20.77 41.60 9.71
C GLN A 245 -21.68 40.48 9.20
N ASP A 246 -22.95 40.85 9.25
CA ASP A 246 -24.07 40.39 8.46
C ASP A 246 -23.73 40.35 6.96
N LEU A 247 -24.28 39.39 6.20
CA LEU A 247 -24.71 39.51 4.79
C LEU A 247 -25.01 38.13 4.16
N THR A 248 -26.30 37.81 4.20
CA THR A 248 -27.18 37.40 3.09
C THR A 248 -26.67 36.42 1.99
N VAL A 249 -27.38 35.30 1.99
CA VAL A 249 -27.62 34.32 0.91
C VAL A 249 -28.04 34.99 -0.40
N ARG A 250 -27.46 34.55 -1.53
CA ARG A 250 -28.08 34.59 -2.85
C ARG A 250 -27.84 33.29 -3.60
N GLU A 251 -28.91 32.56 -3.80
CA GLU A 251 -29.10 31.51 -4.80
C GLU A 251 -29.34 32.17 -6.15
N ASP A 252 -28.73 31.65 -7.22
CA ASP A 252 -29.26 31.82 -8.59
C ASP A 252 -28.81 30.62 -9.44
N ILE A 253 -29.77 29.72 -9.68
CA ILE A 253 -29.68 28.60 -10.62
C ILE A 253 -30.37 29.05 -11.90
N VAL A 254 -29.61 29.24 -12.98
CA VAL A 254 -30.15 29.54 -14.31
C VAL A 254 -30.43 28.23 -15.05
N MET A 255 -31.72 27.98 -15.31
CA MET A 255 -32.21 26.96 -16.24
C MET A 255 -31.99 27.39 -17.69
N LEU A 256 -31.55 26.47 -18.55
CA LEU A 256 -31.59 26.61 -20.01
C LEU A 256 -32.66 25.65 -20.58
N PRO A 257 -33.46 26.09 -21.56
CA PRO A 257 -34.54 25.28 -22.13
C PRO A 257 -34.02 24.30 -23.19
N ALA A 258 -34.64 23.13 -23.23
CA ALA A 258 -34.45 22.10 -24.24
C ALA A 258 -35.25 22.44 -25.50
N GLU A 259 -34.58 22.46 -26.65
CA GLU A 259 -35.25 22.42 -27.96
C GLU A 259 -35.30 20.97 -28.45
N THR A 260 -36.54 20.50 -28.62
CA THR A 260 -36.93 19.24 -29.23
C THR A 260 -36.99 19.39 -30.74
N THR A 261 -36.18 18.64 -31.48
CA THR A 261 -36.43 18.32 -32.89
C THR A 261 -36.68 16.82 -33.02
N SER A 262 -37.93 16.49 -33.32
CA SER A 262 -38.45 15.17 -33.65
C SER A 262 -38.04 14.76 -35.06
N HIS A 263 -37.36 13.62 -35.17
CA HIS A 263 -37.35 12.81 -36.40
C HIS A 263 -37.76 11.38 -36.03
N GLU A 264 -38.95 10.99 -36.47
CA GLU A 264 -39.38 9.60 -36.58
C GLU A 264 -38.69 8.97 -37.81
N SER A 265 -37.86 7.95 -37.60
CA SER A 265 -37.85 6.70 -38.38
C SER A 265 -36.63 5.85 -38.02
N GLU A 266 -36.80 4.91 -37.10
CA GLU A 266 -36.34 3.53 -37.16
C GLU A 266 -36.73 2.90 -35.82
N LYS A 267 -37.18 1.64 -35.82
CA LYS A 267 -37.37 0.87 -34.59
C LYS A 267 -36.00 0.62 -33.97
N GLY A 268 -35.42 1.65 -33.38
CA GLY A 268 -34.17 1.59 -32.66
C GLY A 268 -34.36 0.67 -31.46
N ILE A 269 -33.45 -0.29 -31.32
CA ILE A 269 -33.36 -1.13 -30.14
C ILE A 269 -33.30 -0.18 -28.92
N PRO A 270 -34.14 -0.39 -27.87
CA PRO A 270 -34.15 0.48 -26.72
C PRO A 270 -32.74 0.62 -26.14
N GLU A 271 -32.30 1.86 -25.88
CA GLU A 271 -30.95 2.16 -25.38
C GLU A 271 -30.61 1.38 -24.09
N SER A 272 -31.63 1.08 -23.28
CA SER A 272 -31.53 0.22 -22.09
C SER A 272 -31.09 -1.22 -22.41
N VAL A 273 -31.59 -1.82 -23.49
CA VAL A 273 -31.26 -3.18 -23.94
C VAL A 273 -29.81 -3.26 -24.42
N ILE A 274 -29.35 -2.21 -25.12
CA ILE A 274 -27.96 -2.10 -25.57
C ILE A 274 -27.02 -1.95 -24.37
N SER A 275 -27.39 -1.12 -23.39
CA SER A 275 -26.59 -0.88 -22.17
C SER A 275 -26.39 -2.16 -21.36
N ASP A 276 -27.47 -2.92 -21.10
CA ASP A 276 -27.40 -4.18 -20.34
C ASP A 276 -26.57 -5.24 -21.05
N SER A 277 -26.72 -5.34 -22.37
CA SER A 277 -25.97 -6.29 -23.20
C SER A 277 -24.47 -6.00 -23.18
N ILE A 278 -24.09 -4.73 -23.29
CA ILE A 278 -22.70 -4.29 -23.18
C ILE A 278 -22.14 -4.58 -21.78
N LEU A 279 -22.92 -4.35 -20.73
CA LEU A 279 -22.48 -4.61 -19.35
C LEU A 279 -22.22 -6.10 -19.10
N ARG A 280 -23.11 -6.98 -19.58
CA ARG A 280 -22.90 -8.45 -19.51
C ARG A 280 -21.61 -8.85 -20.19
N LEU A 281 -21.37 -8.32 -21.39
CA LEU A 281 -20.17 -8.64 -22.15
C LEU A 281 -18.88 -8.09 -21.51
N GLN A 282 -18.93 -6.89 -20.92
CA GLN A 282 -17.82 -6.34 -20.13
C GLN A 282 -17.49 -7.23 -18.93
N ASN A 283 -18.52 -7.73 -18.22
CA ASN A 283 -18.36 -8.63 -17.09
C ASN A 283 -17.80 -9.99 -17.52
N ALA A 284 -18.24 -10.52 -18.66
CA ALA A 284 -17.69 -11.75 -19.24
C ALA A 284 -16.20 -11.58 -19.57
N PHE A 285 -15.84 -10.48 -20.23
CA PHE A 285 -14.46 -10.18 -20.59
C PHE A 285 -13.58 -9.96 -19.37
N LEU A 286 -14.11 -9.30 -18.33
CA LEU A 286 -13.45 -9.16 -17.04
C LEU A 286 -13.13 -10.53 -16.43
N LYS A 287 -14.12 -11.43 -16.34
CA LYS A 287 -13.93 -12.79 -15.83
C LYS A 287 -12.91 -13.58 -16.65
N PHE A 288 -12.94 -13.43 -17.97
CA PHE A 288 -11.93 -14.01 -18.86
C PHE A 288 -10.51 -13.52 -18.52
N MET A 289 -10.32 -12.21 -18.39
CA MET A 289 -9.02 -11.63 -18.02
C MET A 289 -8.58 -12.07 -16.62
N ILE A 290 -9.50 -12.20 -15.66
CA ILE A 290 -9.22 -12.72 -14.31
C ILE A 290 -8.66 -14.14 -14.39
N LYS A 291 -9.28 -15.05 -15.17
CA LYS A 291 -8.77 -16.42 -15.36
C LYS A 291 -7.37 -16.42 -15.98
N ARG A 292 -7.07 -15.45 -16.84
CA ARG A 292 -5.81 -15.32 -17.59
C ARG A 292 -4.84 -14.28 -17.01
N HIS A 293 -5.02 -13.80 -15.78
CA HIS A 293 -4.20 -12.72 -15.20
C HIS A 293 -2.69 -13.02 -15.15
N LYS A 294 -2.27 -14.30 -15.21
CA LYS A 294 -0.86 -14.69 -15.29
C LYS A 294 -0.21 -14.37 -16.64
N HIS A 295 -1.01 -14.19 -17.69
CA HIS A 295 -0.54 -13.80 -19.02
C HIS A 295 -0.34 -12.27 -19.10
N LYS A 296 0.64 -11.83 -19.89
CA LYS A 296 0.90 -10.40 -20.14
C LYS A 296 0.12 -9.87 -21.34
N THR A 297 -0.23 -10.76 -22.26
CA THR A 297 -0.96 -10.49 -23.49
C THR A 297 -1.97 -11.61 -23.74
N LEU A 298 -3.01 -11.27 -24.50
CA LEU A 298 -4.09 -12.15 -24.93
C LEU A 298 -4.19 -12.06 -26.46
N LYS A 299 -4.35 -13.22 -27.12
CA LYS A 299 -4.67 -13.24 -28.54
C LYS A 299 -6.18 -13.15 -28.74
N MET A 300 -6.62 -12.49 -29.80
CA MET A 300 -8.04 -12.42 -30.15
C MET A 300 -8.64 -13.82 -30.34
N ASP A 301 -7.90 -14.72 -30.96
CA ASP A 301 -8.36 -16.12 -31.15
C ASP A 301 -8.60 -16.83 -29.81
N ASP A 302 -7.80 -16.54 -28.78
CA ASP A 302 -8.01 -17.11 -27.43
C ASP A 302 -9.29 -16.55 -26.77
N ILE A 303 -9.59 -15.27 -27.01
CA ILE A 303 -10.81 -14.62 -26.51
C ILE A 303 -12.03 -15.22 -27.23
N CYS A 304 -11.96 -15.32 -28.56
CA CYS A 304 -13.01 -15.91 -29.40
C CYS A 304 -13.26 -17.39 -29.09
N ALA A 305 -12.24 -18.14 -28.68
CA ALA A 305 -12.37 -19.55 -28.34
C ALA A 305 -12.99 -19.79 -26.96
N ASP A 306 -13.01 -18.80 -26.05
CA ASP A 306 -13.56 -18.98 -24.70
C ASP A 306 -15.07 -19.24 -24.75
N ALA A 307 -15.50 -20.33 -24.11
CA ALA A 307 -16.90 -20.74 -24.13
C ALA A 307 -17.83 -19.76 -23.39
N THR A 308 -17.33 -19.09 -22.34
CA THR A 308 -18.13 -18.11 -21.58
C THR A 308 -18.32 -16.85 -22.42
N MET A 309 -17.24 -16.36 -23.05
CA MET A 309 -17.32 -15.23 -23.96
C MET A 309 -18.25 -15.50 -25.13
N ARG A 310 -18.16 -16.67 -25.76
CA ARG A 310 -19.04 -17.06 -26.87
C ARG A 310 -20.52 -17.12 -26.46
N ALA A 311 -20.81 -17.72 -25.31
CA ALA A 311 -22.19 -17.82 -24.82
C ALA A 311 -22.80 -16.43 -24.54
N GLU A 312 -22.03 -15.53 -23.91
CA GLU A 312 -22.50 -14.17 -23.62
C GLU A 312 -22.68 -13.35 -24.89
N ILE A 313 -21.79 -13.50 -25.88
CA ILE A 313 -21.96 -12.82 -27.17
C ILE A 313 -23.15 -13.36 -27.94
N GLN A 314 -23.35 -14.68 -27.97
CA GLN A 314 -24.54 -15.25 -28.60
C GLN A 314 -25.81 -14.67 -27.95
N GLY A 315 -25.84 -14.58 -26.63
CA GLY A 315 -26.96 -13.93 -25.92
C GLY A 315 -27.13 -12.45 -26.28
N VAL A 316 -26.05 -11.70 -26.50
CA VAL A 316 -26.12 -10.32 -26.99
C VAL A 316 -26.66 -10.26 -28.43
N LEU A 317 -26.17 -11.13 -29.33
CA LEU A 317 -26.63 -11.19 -30.73
C LEU A 317 -28.11 -11.57 -30.81
N ASP A 318 -28.54 -12.57 -30.04
CA ASP A 318 -29.93 -13.00 -29.97
C ASP A 318 -30.85 -11.86 -29.48
N ASN A 319 -30.43 -11.11 -28.46
CA ASN A 319 -31.19 -9.95 -27.96
C ASN A 319 -31.27 -8.80 -28.97
N LEU A 320 -30.26 -8.65 -29.81
CA LEU A 320 -30.20 -7.61 -30.85
C LEU A 320 -30.78 -8.09 -32.19
N SER A 321 -31.21 -9.36 -32.29
CA SER A 321 -31.65 -10.00 -33.55
C SER A 321 -30.59 -9.92 -34.67
N LEU A 322 -29.31 -10.02 -34.31
CA LEU A 322 -28.17 -9.98 -35.23
C LEU A 322 -27.66 -11.40 -35.53
N HIS A 323 -27.18 -11.64 -36.76
CA HIS A 323 -26.75 -12.96 -37.21
C HIS A 323 -25.22 -13.13 -37.07
N PRO A 324 -24.68 -14.29 -36.64
CA PRO A 324 -23.29 -14.39 -36.16
C PRO A 324 -22.18 -14.43 -37.22
N ASP A 325 -22.31 -13.72 -38.34
CA ASP A 325 -21.24 -13.70 -39.35
C ASP A 325 -19.98 -13.05 -38.74
N ASN A 326 -18.84 -13.76 -38.83
CA ASN A 326 -17.60 -13.52 -38.06
C ASN A 326 -17.02 -12.09 -38.07
N ILE A 327 -17.51 -11.22 -38.97
CA ILE A 327 -17.13 -9.82 -39.06
C ILE A 327 -17.71 -9.02 -37.87
N GLU A 328 -18.96 -9.30 -37.45
CA GLU A 328 -19.63 -8.60 -36.35
C GLU A 328 -19.02 -8.92 -34.98
N LEU A 329 -18.58 -10.17 -34.76
CA LEU A 329 -17.96 -10.61 -33.50
C LEU A 329 -16.69 -9.82 -33.17
N ARG A 330 -15.82 -9.61 -34.16
CA ARG A 330 -14.57 -8.86 -33.97
C ARG A 330 -14.84 -7.40 -33.61
N GLU A 331 -15.87 -6.80 -34.18
CA GLU A 331 -16.28 -5.43 -33.87
C GLU A 331 -16.83 -5.33 -32.44
N ILE A 332 -17.66 -6.28 -32.02
CA ILE A 332 -18.18 -6.39 -30.65
C ILE A 332 -17.04 -6.55 -29.63
N TYR A 333 -16.06 -7.43 -29.89
CA TYR A 333 -14.87 -7.54 -29.05
C TYR A 333 -14.06 -6.24 -29.05
N GLY A 334 -13.92 -5.59 -30.21
CA GLY A 334 -13.26 -4.30 -30.36
C GLY A 334 -13.87 -3.23 -29.47
N LEU A 335 -15.20 -3.17 -29.37
CA LEU A 335 -15.92 -2.24 -28.50
C LEU A 335 -15.62 -2.48 -27.01
N VAL A 336 -15.60 -3.74 -26.58
CA VAL A 336 -15.27 -4.09 -25.18
C VAL A 336 -13.81 -3.74 -24.87
N ILE A 337 -12.89 -4.14 -25.75
CA ILE A 337 -11.46 -3.84 -25.60
C ILE A 337 -11.24 -2.32 -25.57
N LYS A 338 -11.97 -1.56 -26.39
CA LYS A 338 -11.95 -0.10 -26.38
C LYS A 338 -12.37 0.46 -25.04
N LYS A 339 -13.47 -0.01 -24.44
CA LYS A 339 -13.92 0.43 -23.09
C LYS A 339 -12.85 0.21 -22.02
N PHE A 340 -12.18 -0.94 -22.01
CA PHE A 340 -11.07 -1.20 -21.08
C PHE A 340 -9.79 -0.42 -21.43
N SER A 341 -9.60 -0.08 -22.70
CA SER A 341 -8.49 0.76 -23.17
C SER A 341 -8.69 2.23 -22.78
N ASP A 342 -9.93 2.73 -22.82
CA ASP A 342 -10.30 4.11 -22.49
C ASP A 342 -9.95 4.46 -21.04
N ILE A 343 -10.14 3.49 -20.14
CA ILE A 343 -9.72 3.58 -18.73
C ILE A 343 -8.25 3.21 -18.51
N ARG A 344 -7.51 2.80 -19.55
CA ARG A 344 -6.10 2.39 -19.54
C ARG A 344 -5.82 1.10 -18.76
N MET A 345 -6.75 0.15 -18.72
CA MET A 345 -6.53 -1.17 -18.12
C MET A 345 -5.89 -2.17 -19.07
N VAL A 346 -6.23 -2.07 -20.36
CA VAL A 346 -5.63 -2.85 -21.45
C VAL A 346 -4.99 -1.93 -22.49
N LYS A 347 -4.10 -2.47 -23.30
CA LYS A 347 -3.48 -1.76 -24.43
C LYS A 347 -3.48 -2.68 -25.66
N GLN A 348 -4.20 -2.30 -26.70
CA GLN A 348 -4.13 -2.98 -27.98
C GLN A 348 -2.72 -2.85 -28.58
N LYS A 349 -2.09 -3.97 -28.90
CA LYS A 349 -0.74 -4.01 -29.51
C LYS A 349 -0.81 -4.18 -31.02
N SER A 350 -1.75 -4.99 -31.49
CA SER A 350 -2.03 -5.24 -32.90
C SER A 350 -3.54 -5.52 -33.07
N THR A 351 -3.97 -5.81 -34.29
CA THR A 351 -5.34 -6.26 -34.58
C THR A 351 -5.69 -7.59 -33.91
N THR A 352 -4.68 -8.40 -33.54
CA THR A 352 -4.85 -9.75 -33.00
C THR A 352 -4.35 -9.91 -31.56
N GLU A 353 -3.72 -8.90 -30.97
CA GLU A 353 -3.10 -9.00 -29.65
C GLU A 353 -3.43 -7.80 -28.74
N VAL A 354 -3.85 -8.11 -27.52
CA VAL A 354 -4.18 -7.14 -26.46
C VAL A 354 -3.26 -7.37 -25.26
N SER A 355 -2.57 -6.33 -24.80
CA SER A 355 -1.81 -6.38 -23.55
C SER A 355 -2.70 -6.12 -22.35
N ILE A 356 -2.68 -7.06 -21.39
CA ILE A 356 -3.39 -6.98 -20.12
C ILE A 356 -2.45 -6.78 -18.93
N LEU A 357 -1.18 -6.43 -19.16
CA LEU A 357 -0.17 -6.33 -18.08
C LEU A 357 -0.62 -5.44 -16.91
N LYS A 358 -1.28 -4.32 -17.20
CA LYS A 358 -1.74 -3.37 -16.18
C LYS A 358 -2.91 -3.94 -15.39
N PHE A 359 -3.90 -4.48 -16.09
CA PHE A 359 -4.97 -5.29 -15.50
C PHE A 359 -4.41 -6.38 -14.58
N SER A 360 -3.46 -7.18 -15.05
CA SER A 360 -2.87 -8.28 -14.28
C SER A 360 -2.22 -7.81 -12.99
N ARG A 361 -1.49 -6.69 -13.02
CA ARG A 361 -0.89 -6.08 -11.82
C ARG A 361 -1.94 -5.60 -10.83
N LEU A 362 -2.99 -4.94 -11.31
CA LEU A 362 -4.10 -4.47 -10.49
C LEU A 362 -4.85 -5.65 -9.85
N PHE A 363 -5.19 -6.68 -10.63
CA PHE A 363 -5.88 -7.86 -10.11
C PHE A 363 -5.02 -8.61 -9.09
N CYS A 364 -3.73 -8.81 -9.35
CA CYS A 364 -2.80 -9.40 -8.39
C CYS A 364 -2.73 -8.59 -7.08
N TYR A 365 -2.82 -7.26 -7.16
CA TYR A 365 -2.86 -6.42 -5.97
C TYR A 365 -4.11 -6.67 -5.12
N ILE A 366 -5.29 -6.64 -5.73
CA ILE A 366 -6.55 -6.95 -5.04
C ILE A 366 -6.49 -8.36 -4.47
N LYS A 367 -6.10 -9.36 -5.27
CA LYS A 367 -6.00 -10.75 -4.83
C LYS A 367 -5.08 -10.93 -3.62
N ASN A 368 -3.92 -10.28 -3.61
CA ASN A 368 -2.99 -10.35 -2.49
C ASN A 368 -3.51 -9.63 -1.25
N MET A 369 -4.16 -8.48 -1.43
CA MET A 369 -4.85 -7.76 -0.34
C MET A 369 -5.93 -8.65 0.29
N MET A 370 -6.78 -9.26 -0.53
CA MET A 370 -7.84 -10.17 -0.07
C MET A 370 -7.25 -11.37 0.67
N LYS A 371 -6.20 -12.00 0.12
CA LYS A 371 -5.50 -13.13 0.76
C LYS A 371 -4.91 -12.73 2.11
N PHE A 372 -4.28 -11.56 2.20
CA PHE A 372 -3.70 -11.05 3.44
C PHE A 372 -4.77 -10.85 4.51
N LEU A 373 -5.87 -10.18 4.13
CA LEU A 373 -6.99 -9.91 5.01
C LEU A 373 -7.65 -11.21 5.51
N THR A 374 -7.92 -12.18 4.62
CA THR A 374 -8.51 -13.47 5.04
C THR A 374 -7.54 -14.26 5.90
N THR A 375 -6.29 -14.48 5.45
CA THR A 375 -5.31 -15.32 6.16
C THR A 375 -5.06 -14.82 7.57
N SER A 376 -4.94 -13.50 7.76
CA SER A 376 -4.73 -12.92 9.09
C SER A 376 -5.90 -13.22 10.04
N GLN A 377 -7.15 -13.17 9.58
CA GLN A 377 -8.30 -13.46 10.44
C GLN A 377 -8.48 -14.96 10.66
N GLU A 378 -8.25 -15.77 9.65
CA GLU A 378 -8.35 -17.23 9.75
C GLU A 378 -7.36 -17.79 10.78
N VAL A 379 -6.13 -17.25 10.82
CA VAL A 379 -5.14 -17.60 11.87
C VAL A 379 -5.66 -17.30 13.27
N GLU A 380 -6.30 -16.16 13.49
CA GLU A 380 -6.89 -15.83 14.79
C GLU A 380 -8.08 -16.72 15.15
N VAL A 381 -8.91 -17.09 14.17
CA VAL A 381 -9.98 -18.07 14.35
C VAL A 381 -9.43 -19.44 14.71
N TYR A 382 -8.36 -19.91 14.04
CA TYR A 382 -7.72 -21.18 14.38
C TYR A 382 -7.14 -21.18 15.79
N LYS A 383 -6.48 -20.10 16.20
CA LYS A 383 -5.99 -19.94 17.59
C LYS A 383 -7.15 -20.00 18.58
N LEU A 384 -8.27 -19.36 18.26
CA LEU A 384 -9.46 -19.36 19.10
C LEU A 384 -10.07 -20.76 19.21
N ILE A 385 -10.23 -21.47 18.09
CA ILE A 385 -10.74 -22.85 18.10
C ILE A 385 -9.84 -23.74 18.95
N LYS A 386 -8.51 -23.70 18.70
CA LYS A 386 -7.54 -24.51 19.45
C LYS A 386 -7.58 -24.22 20.96
N LYS A 387 -7.75 -22.95 21.34
CA LYS A 387 -7.85 -22.53 22.75
C LYS A 387 -9.05 -23.15 23.46
N PHE A 388 -10.17 -23.30 22.75
CA PHE A 388 -11.42 -23.81 23.32
C PHE A 388 -11.71 -25.29 22.97
N SER A 389 -10.81 -25.97 22.26
CA SER A 389 -11.01 -27.35 21.80
C SER A 389 -11.28 -28.36 22.92
N TYR A 390 -10.76 -28.12 24.11
CA TYR A 390 -10.91 -29.01 25.27
C TYR A 390 -11.86 -28.45 26.34
N SER A 391 -12.49 -27.31 26.06
CA SER A 391 -13.44 -26.70 26.99
C SER A 391 -14.82 -27.32 26.81
N ASN A 392 -15.48 -27.67 27.92
CA ASN A 392 -16.91 -27.99 27.89
C ASN A 392 -17.69 -26.74 27.43
N MET A 393 -18.49 -26.90 26.38
CA MET A 393 -19.30 -25.80 25.86
C MET A 393 -20.49 -25.54 26.78
N ASN A 394 -20.32 -24.56 27.66
CA ASN A 394 -21.37 -24.01 28.50
C ASN A 394 -21.61 -22.54 28.13
N ARG A 395 -22.61 -21.92 28.77
CA ARG A 395 -22.98 -20.52 28.53
C ARG A 395 -21.83 -19.53 28.76
N HIS A 396 -20.90 -19.84 29.66
CA HIS A 396 -19.75 -18.99 29.95
C HIS A 396 -18.70 -19.08 28.84
N THR A 397 -18.30 -20.31 28.47
CA THR A 397 -17.40 -20.58 27.34
C THR A 397 -17.92 -19.94 26.04
N TYR A 398 -19.22 -20.05 25.77
CA TYR A 398 -19.85 -19.41 24.62
C TYR A 398 -19.72 -17.88 24.64
N LYS A 399 -20.01 -17.24 25.77
CA LYS A 399 -19.86 -15.78 25.93
C LYS A 399 -18.40 -15.35 25.76
N ASP A 400 -17.45 -16.14 26.24
CA ASP A 400 -16.03 -15.86 26.07
C ASP A 400 -15.61 -15.94 24.60
N ILE A 401 -15.99 -17.00 23.88
CA ILE A 401 -15.73 -17.12 22.44
C ILE A 401 -16.35 -15.94 21.69
N GLN A 402 -17.60 -15.54 22.02
CA GLN A 402 -18.22 -14.35 21.43
C GLN A 402 -17.42 -13.07 21.72
N LYS A 403 -16.89 -12.91 22.94
CA LYS A 403 -16.06 -11.76 23.30
C LYS A 403 -14.76 -11.73 22.49
N TYR A 404 -14.10 -12.88 22.32
CA TYR A 404 -12.92 -12.99 21.45
C TYR A 404 -13.26 -12.73 19.98
N LEU A 405 -14.38 -13.25 19.46
CA LEU A 405 -14.81 -12.99 18.09
C LEU A 405 -15.13 -11.52 17.83
N LYS A 406 -15.62 -10.78 18.84
CA LYS A 406 -15.79 -9.33 18.76
C LYS A 406 -14.44 -8.59 18.69
N GLN A 407 -13.37 -9.18 19.24
CA GLN A 407 -12.01 -8.63 19.18
C GLN A 407 -11.29 -8.99 17.87
N ILE A 408 -11.67 -10.10 17.22
CA ILE A 408 -11.26 -10.42 15.85
C ILE A 408 -11.79 -9.28 14.95
N ILE A 409 -10.87 -8.66 14.21
CA ILE A 409 -11.10 -7.36 13.56
C ILE A 409 -12.21 -7.51 12.53
N HIS A 410 -13.33 -6.82 12.79
CA HIS A 410 -14.32 -6.52 11.76
C HIS A 410 -13.68 -5.50 10.84
N PHE A 411 -13.28 -5.93 9.64
CA PHE A 411 -12.80 -4.99 8.64
C PHE A 411 -13.83 -4.89 7.52
N SER A 412 -13.87 -3.70 6.94
CA SER A 412 -14.69 -3.40 5.78
C SER A 412 -13.82 -2.82 4.68
N ILE A 413 -14.16 -3.14 3.44
CA ILE A 413 -13.50 -2.61 2.25
C ILE A 413 -14.48 -1.63 1.63
N ASP A 414 -14.18 -0.34 1.75
CA ASP A 414 -14.88 0.72 1.04
C ASP A 414 -14.37 0.76 -0.41
N LEU A 415 -15.24 0.39 -1.35
CA LEU A 415 -14.92 0.29 -2.77
C LEU A 415 -14.55 1.64 -3.37
N ARG A 416 -15.07 2.77 -2.85
CA ARG A 416 -14.73 4.11 -3.35
C ARG A 416 -13.30 4.48 -2.96
N LYS A 417 -12.92 4.20 -1.71
CA LYS A 417 -11.54 4.40 -1.24
C LYS A 417 -10.57 3.51 -2.01
N LEU A 418 -10.91 2.24 -2.19
CA LEU A 418 -10.11 1.31 -2.97
C LEU A 418 -10.00 1.76 -4.43
N ALA A 419 -11.09 2.19 -5.08
CA ALA A 419 -11.06 2.70 -6.44
C ALA A 419 -10.09 3.88 -6.60
N LYS A 420 -10.13 4.83 -5.66
CA LYS A 420 -9.20 5.97 -5.65
C LYS A 420 -7.75 5.50 -5.52
N GLU A 421 -7.48 4.60 -4.58
CA GLU A 421 -6.14 4.03 -4.39
C GLU A 421 -5.62 3.31 -5.64
N LEU A 422 -6.45 2.48 -6.28
CA LEU A 422 -6.09 1.76 -7.51
C LEU A 422 -5.83 2.73 -8.67
N THR A 423 -6.66 3.76 -8.79
CA THR A 423 -6.52 4.81 -9.82
C THR A 423 -5.17 5.52 -9.68
N GLU A 424 -4.83 5.96 -8.46
CA GLU A 424 -3.56 6.61 -8.16
C GLU A 424 -2.36 5.67 -8.35
N LYS A 425 -2.43 4.45 -7.80
CA LYS A 425 -1.32 3.49 -7.78
C LYS A 425 -0.96 2.93 -9.15
N PHE A 426 -1.96 2.70 -10.00
CA PHE A 426 -1.77 2.10 -11.33
C PHE A 426 -1.86 3.11 -12.47
N ASN A 427 -1.99 4.41 -12.19
CA ASN A 427 -2.14 5.48 -13.19
C ASN A 427 -3.24 5.14 -14.22
N ILE A 428 -4.42 4.76 -13.70
CA ILE A 428 -5.64 4.46 -14.47
C ILE A 428 -6.50 5.73 -14.45
N LYS A 429 -7.35 5.97 -15.45
CA LYS A 429 -8.21 7.18 -15.43
C LYS A 429 -9.26 7.10 -14.33
N SER A 430 -9.94 5.97 -14.26
CA SER A 430 -10.96 5.63 -13.27
C SER A 430 -11.15 4.11 -13.27
N VAL A 431 -11.43 3.53 -12.10
CA VAL A 431 -11.79 2.11 -11.97
C VAL A 431 -13.26 2.03 -11.55
N PRO A 432 -14.16 1.51 -12.40
CA PRO A 432 -15.57 1.31 -12.04
C PRO A 432 -15.72 0.44 -10.78
N LEU A 433 -16.68 0.75 -9.92
CA LEU A 433 -16.88 0.03 -8.65
C LEU A 433 -17.32 -1.41 -8.90
N GLU A 434 -18.11 -1.63 -9.95
CA GLU A 434 -18.62 -2.92 -10.41
C GLU A 434 -17.45 -3.86 -10.75
N LEU A 435 -16.42 -3.32 -11.41
CA LEU A 435 -15.23 -4.08 -11.79
C LEU A 435 -14.41 -4.47 -10.55
N ILE A 436 -14.25 -3.56 -9.59
CA ILE A 436 -13.58 -3.87 -8.31
C ILE A 436 -14.37 -4.93 -7.54
N ASN A 437 -15.69 -4.80 -7.51
CA ASN A 437 -16.58 -5.75 -6.86
C ASN A 437 -16.39 -7.16 -7.45
N THR A 438 -16.44 -7.31 -8.77
CA THR A 438 -16.18 -8.60 -9.44
C THR A 438 -14.78 -9.13 -9.16
N MET A 439 -13.74 -8.27 -9.14
CA MET A 439 -12.38 -8.71 -8.81
C MET A 439 -12.25 -9.21 -7.36
N ILE A 440 -12.94 -8.58 -6.42
CA ILE A 440 -13.01 -9.02 -5.02
C ILE A 440 -13.75 -10.36 -4.93
N GLU A 441 -14.91 -10.49 -5.58
CA GLU A 441 -15.70 -11.73 -5.62
C GLU A 441 -14.88 -12.91 -6.11
N GLU A 442 -14.15 -12.73 -7.21
CA GLU A 442 -13.28 -13.76 -7.79
C GLU A 442 -12.03 -14.03 -6.94
N SER A 443 -11.57 -13.04 -6.15
CA SER A 443 -10.42 -13.20 -5.25
C SER A 443 -10.76 -13.94 -3.96
N ILE A 444 -12.03 -13.92 -3.53
CA ILE A 444 -12.55 -14.69 -2.39
C ILE A 444 -12.75 -16.17 -2.77
N GLY A 445 -12.76 -16.48 -4.08
CA GLY A 445 -13.00 -17.83 -4.62
C GLY A 445 -11.96 -18.88 -4.22
N GLY A 446 -12.44 -20.13 -4.06
CA GLY A 446 -11.64 -21.30 -3.72
C GLY A 446 -12.22 -22.04 -2.51
N ASP A 447 -12.02 -21.48 -1.32
CA ASP A 447 -12.39 -22.11 -0.04
C ASP A 447 -13.73 -21.63 0.54
N TYR A 448 -14.35 -20.61 -0.08
CA TYR A 448 -15.60 -20.02 0.37
C TYR A 448 -16.78 -20.51 -0.47
N ILE A 449 -17.83 -21.00 0.20
CA ILE A 449 -19.10 -21.42 -0.39
C ILE A 449 -19.99 -20.19 -0.56
N THR A 450 -20.60 -19.99 -1.73
CA THR A 450 -21.60 -18.92 -1.91
C THR A 450 -22.98 -19.39 -1.47
N LYS A 451 -23.58 -18.66 -0.52
CA LYS A 451 -24.95 -18.86 0.00
C LYS A 451 -25.71 -17.54 -0.13
N GLY A 452 -26.59 -17.42 -1.13
CA GLY A 452 -27.41 -16.22 -1.37
C GLY A 452 -26.59 -14.93 -1.59
N GLY A 453 -25.53 -14.99 -2.40
CA GLY A 453 -24.63 -13.85 -2.65
C GLY A 453 -23.59 -13.59 -1.55
N ILE A 454 -23.66 -14.31 -0.42
CA ILE A 454 -22.69 -14.22 0.67
C ILE A 454 -21.64 -15.33 0.47
N ARG A 455 -20.36 -14.98 0.53
CA ARG A 455 -19.27 -15.98 0.52
C ARG A 455 -18.96 -16.38 1.94
N VAL A 456 -18.98 -17.68 2.22
CA VAL A 456 -18.93 -18.23 3.58
C VAL A 456 -17.84 -19.29 3.70
N ARG A 457 -17.04 -19.23 4.77
CA ARG A 457 -16.11 -20.29 5.17
C ARG A 457 -16.43 -20.74 6.59
N GLU A 458 -16.57 -22.04 6.78
CA GLU A 458 -16.93 -22.65 8.06
C GLU A 458 -15.69 -23.28 8.71
N PHE A 459 -15.52 -23.06 10.00
CA PHE A 459 -14.47 -23.66 10.83
C PHE A 459 -15.13 -24.44 11.96
N GLN A 460 -15.00 -25.77 11.92
CA GLN A 460 -15.58 -26.66 12.91
C GLN A 460 -14.69 -26.72 14.17
N GLY A 461 -15.28 -26.46 15.33
CA GLY A 461 -14.67 -26.74 16.62
C GLY A 461 -14.93 -28.19 17.06
N THR A 462 -14.14 -28.69 18.00
CA THR A 462 -14.27 -30.05 18.55
C THR A 462 -15.49 -30.24 19.47
N SER A 463 -16.14 -29.14 19.91
CA SER A 463 -17.13 -29.14 20.99
C SER A 463 -18.55 -28.71 20.56
N ASN A 464 -19.09 -29.20 19.44
CA ASN A 464 -20.42 -28.83 18.89
C ASN A 464 -20.62 -27.33 18.66
N PHE A 465 -19.57 -26.64 18.20
CA PHE A 465 -19.69 -25.25 17.75
C PHE A 465 -18.91 -25.07 16.47
N LYS A 466 -19.34 -24.09 15.67
CA LYS A 466 -18.62 -23.68 14.48
C LYS A 466 -18.55 -22.17 14.36
N ILE A 467 -17.42 -21.70 13.84
CA ILE A 467 -17.20 -20.29 13.52
C ILE A 467 -17.32 -20.15 12.01
N VAL A 468 -18.18 -19.23 11.59
CA VAL A 468 -18.51 -19.00 10.19
C VAL A 468 -18.06 -17.60 9.81
N LEU A 469 -17.10 -17.51 8.90
CA LEU A 469 -16.59 -16.27 8.35
C LEU A 469 -17.37 -15.91 7.09
N LYS A 470 -17.94 -14.71 7.06
CA LYS A 470 -18.81 -14.24 5.97
C LYS A 470 -18.25 -12.99 5.32
N TRP A 471 -18.08 -13.02 4.01
CA TRP A 471 -17.97 -11.82 3.20
C TRP A 471 -19.35 -11.42 2.70
N ILE A 472 -19.79 -10.22 3.07
CA ILE A 472 -21.10 -9.69 2.76
C ILE A 472 -20.90 -8.44 1.89
N SER A 473 -21.42 -8.50 0.67
CA SER A 473 -21.67 -7.32 -0.16
C SER A 473 -23.15 -6.99 -0.06
N LEU A 474 -23.49 -5.77 0.35
CA LEU A 474 -24.89 -5.35 0.45
C LEU A 474 -25.30 -4.66 -0.86
N PRO A 475 -26.45 -5.02 -1.46
CA PRO A 475 -26.93 -4.35 -2.67
C PRO A 475 -26.98 -2.83 -2.48
N GLY A 476 -26.36 -2.08 -3.39
CA GLY A 476 -26.32 -0.62 -3.34
C GLY A 476 -25.31 -0.02 -2.36
N GLU A 477 -24.68 -0.81 -1.48
CA GLU A 477 -23.57 -0.32 -0.64
C GLU A 477 -22.23 -0.59 -1.34
N PRO A 478 -21.36 0.44 -1.50
CA PRO A 478 -20.01 0.25 -2.03
C PRO A 478 -19.07 -0.29 -0.95
N ILE A 479 -19.51 -1.29 -0.17
CA ILE A 479 -18.80 -1.79 1.01
C ILE A 479 -18.88 -3.32 1.07
N TRP A 480 -17.73 -3.95 1.17
CA TRP A 480 -17.64 -5.35 1.62
C TRP A 480 -17.40 -5.42 3.11
N LYS A 481 -18.21 -6.21 3.82
CA LYS A 481 -18.05 -6.46 5.26
C LYS A 481 -17.55 -7.88 5.48
N TYR A 482 -16.52 -8.04 6.32
CA TYR A 482 -16.06 -9.35 6.77
C TYR A 482 -16.52 -9.59 8.20
N VAL A 483 -17.40 -10.57 8.40
CA VAL A 483 -18.12 -10.77 9.67
C VAL A 483 -17.93 -12.20 10.17
N PRO A 484 -17.32 -12.41 11.34
CA PRO A 484 -17.35 -13.70 12.03
C PRO A 484 -18.69 -13.91 12.74
N LYS A 485 -19.26 -15.12 12.61
CA LYS A 485 -20.45 -15.54 13.35
C LYS A 485 -20.21 -16.89 14.05
N LEU A 486 -20.59 -16.97 15.31
CA LEU A 486 -20.54 -18.21 16.09
C LEU A 486 -21.89 -18.93 16.01
N TYR A 487 -21.86 -20.22 15.72
CA TYR A 487 -23.01 -21.11 15.75
C TYR A 487 -22.76 -22.24 16.75
N LEU A 488 -23.82 -22.64 17.45
CA LEU A 488 -23.89 -23.88 18.21
C LEU A 488 -24.65 -24.87 17.34
N ASP A 489 -24.15 -26.09 17.24
CA ASP A 489 -24.86 -27.18 16.58
C ASP A 489 -25.90 -27.81 17.52
#